data_AF-A0A496X4B6-F1
#
_entry.id   AF-A0A496X4B6-F1
#
_cell.length_a   1.000
_cell.length_b   1.000
_cell.length_c   1.000
_cell.angle_alpha   90.00
_cell.angle_beta   90.00
_cell.angle_gamma   90.00
#
_symmetry.space_group_name_H-M   'P 1'
#
loop_
_entity.id
_entity.type
_entity.pdbx_description
1 polymer ?
#
loop_
_entity_poly.entity_id
_entity_poly.type
_entity_poly.pdbx_seq_one_letter_code
_entity_poly.pdbx_strand_id
1 'polypeptide(L)'
;MNTHFEVEHLAPFVGSEISGLDLSKAITAEALTELRKLWLERKVLFFRDQKLTPDEQIAFTRQFGEVDKYPFLKGIEGNPLVAPVLKLPEETINFGGVWHSDTTYLETPAGGASLYALELPPLGGDTIFCNMGKAYETLPQGVKDTVDDLKAINTSAKAAVSKTRVNRLADSGDSSAPEEFTNVHPVIRTHPESGERTIFVNEAHTVRFDDWTEEDSAPLLNMLYMHARKPEFQCRFRWSPGAVVIWDNRSSHHYPINDYDGYRRLLHRVSLKGSRPV
;
A
#
# COMPACT_ATOMS: atom_id res chain seq x y z
N MET A 1 -20.77 19.69 0.15
CA MET A 1 -20.54 18.36 0.75
C MET A 1 -20.90 17.33 -0.30
N ASN A 2 -20.18 16.21 -0.31
CA ASN A 2 -20.40 15.10 -1.21
C ASN A 2 -21.45 14.13 -0.64
N THR A 3 -22.51 13.83 -1.39
CA THR A 3 -23.64 13.01 -0.93
C THR A 3 -23.91 11.77 -1.77
N HIS A 4 -23.50 11.75 -3.05
CA HIS A 4 -23.75 10.65 -3.97
C HIS A 4 -22.49 10.37 -4.79
N PHE A 5 -22.26 9.10 -5.10
CA PHE A 5 -21.18 8.64 -5.96
C PHE A 5 -21.63 7.44 -6.77
N GLU A 6 -20.96 7.21 -7.89
CA GLU A 6 -21.13 6.00 -8.69
C GLU A 6 -19.90 5.11 -8.52
N VAL A 7 -20.08 3.81 -8.78
CA VAL A 7 -19.05 2.79 -8.57
C VAL A 7 -18.89 1.98 -9.85
N GLU A 8 -17.66 1.91 -10.34
CA GLU A 8 -17.25 1.00 -11.41
C GLU A 8 -16.19 0.04 -10.88
N HIS A 9 -16.45 -1.27 -10.94
CA HIS A 9 -15.49 -2.28 -10.49
C HIS A 9 -14.44 -2.57 -11.57
N LEU A 10 -13.16 -2.49 -11.21
CA LEU A 10 -12.06 -2.75 -12.16
C LEU A 10 -11.75 -4.24 -12.33
N ALA A 11 -12.02 -5.04 -11.29
CA ALA A 11 -11.83 -6.49 -11.28
C ALA A 11 -12.88 -7.18 -10.40
N PRO A 12 -13.04 -8.52 -10.42
CA PRO A 12 -14.07 -9.19 -9.63
C PRO A 12 -13.97 -8.98 -8.12
N PHE A 13 -12.75 -8.97 -7.56
CA PHE A 13 -12.54 -9.01 -6.09
C PHE A 13 -11.76 -7.82 -5.52
N VAL A 14 -11.30 -6.89 -6.35
CA VAL A 14 -10.43 -5.80 -5.92
C VAL A 14 -10.59 -4.60 -6.84
N GLY A 15 -10.47 -3.41 -6.27
CA GLY A 15 -10.51 -2.17 -7.01
C GLY A 15 -11.90 -1.74 -7.44
N SER A 16 -12.22 -0.48 -7.14
CA SER A 16 -13.34 0.23 -7.77
C SER A 16 -12.97 1.68 -8.03
N GLU A 17 -13.33 2.17 -9.20
CA GLU A 17 -13.30 3.59 -9.53
C GLU A 17 -14.58 4.26 -9.05
N ILE A 18 -14.43 5.43 -8.42
CA ILE A 18 -15.50 6.20 -7.80
C ILE A 18 -15.59 7.55 -8.49
N SER A 19 -16.78 7.86 -9.01
CA SER A 19 -17.09 9.13 -9.67
C SER A 19 -18.16 9.91 -8.90
N GLY A 20 -18.36 11.18 -9.25
CA GLY A 20 -19.36 12.06 -8.63
C GLY A 20 -18.90 12.76 -7.35
N LEU A 21 -17.66 12.53 -6.88
CA LEU A 21 -17.10 13.16 -5.68
C LEU A 21 -16.07 14.24 -6.01
N ASP A 22 -16.17 15.36 -5.32
CA ASP A 22 -15.14 16.40 -5.25
C ASP A 22 -14.38 16.26 -3.93
N LEU A 23 -13.20 15.64 -3.95
CA LEU A 23 -12.45 15.30 -2.74
C LEU A 23 -11.90 16.51 -1.99
N SER A 24 -11.98 17.73 -2.56
CA SER A 24 -11.68 18.98 -1.83
C SER A 24 -12.75 19.30 -0.78
N LYS A 25 -13.92 18.65 -0.86
CA LYS A 25 -15.06 18.85 0.03
C LYS A 25 -15.25 17.66 0.96
N ALA A 26 -15.79 17.94 2.14
CA ALA A 26 -16.21 16.91 3.08
C ALA A 26 -17.28 15.99 2.46
N ILE A 27 -17.17 14.69 2.75
CA ILE A 27 -18.15 13.65 2.42
C ILE A 27 -19.13 13.54 3.59
N THR A 28 -20.43 13.44 3.30
CA THR A 28 -21.42 13.28 4.38
C THR A 28 -21.24 11.94 5.09
N ALA A 29 -21.72 11.83 6.33
CA ALA A 29 -21.56 10.64 7.14
C ALA A 29 -22.16 9.39 6.47
N GLU A 30 -23.29 9.56 5.77
CA GLU A 30 -23.98 8.49 5.04
C GLU A 30 -23.11 7.98 3.89
N ALA A 31 -22.66 8.88 3.00
CA ALA A 31 -21.82 8.52 1.86
C ALA A 31 -20.45 7.97 2.30
N LEU A 32 -19.87 8.50 3.37
CA LEU A 32 -18.61 8.00 3.92
C LEU A 32 -18.74 6.59 4.50
N THR A 33 -19.89 6.27 5.12
CA THR A 33 -20.18 4.92 5.61
C THR A 33 -20.23 3.92 4.46
N GLU A 34 -20.89 4.28 3.36
CA GLU A 34 -20.95 3.44 2.15
C GLU A 34 -19.57 3.29 1.50
N LEU A 35 -18.80 4.37 1.36
CA LEU A 35 -17.43 4.33 0.85
C LEU A 35 -16.51 3.50 1.73
N ARG A 36 -16.65 3.57 3.06
CA ARG A 36 -15.83 2.76 3.98
C ARG A 36 -16.13 1.27 3.80
N LYS A 37 -17.40 0.89 3.71
CA LYS A 37 -17.81 -0.50 3.43
C LYS A 37 -17.19 -0.96 2.10
N LEU A 38 -17.29 -0.14 1.07
CA LEU A 38 -16.73 -0.42 -0.24
C LEU A 38 -15.20 -0.52 -0.19
N TRP A 39 -14.51 0.36 0.52
CA TRP A 39 -13.05 0.32 0.69
C TRP A 39 -12.59 -0.97 1.37
N LEU A 40 -13.27 -1.41 2.42
CA LEU A 40 -12.97 -2.67 3.12
C LEU A 40 -13.22 -3.91 2.24
N GLU A 41 -14.29 -3.88 1.44
CA GLU A 41 -14.63 -4.99 0.53
C GLU A 41 -13.67 -5.04 -0.67
N ARG A 42 -13.43 -3.88 -1.29
CA ARG A 42 -12.74 -3.74 -2.57
C ARG A 42 -11.24 -3.49 -2.42
N LYS A 43 -10.77 -3.30 -1.19
CA LYS A 43 -9.38 -3.06 -0.75
C LYS A 43 -8.76 -1.75 -1.23
N VAL A 44 -9.15 -1.24 -2.40
CA VAL A 44 -8.63 -0.01 -2.97
C VAL A 44 -9.71 0.71 -3.77
N LEU A 45 -9.78 2.03 -3.60
CA LEU A 45 -10.66 2.93 -4.33
C LEU A 45 -9.84 3.93 -5.15
N PHE A 46 -10.31 4.22 -6.35
CA PHE A 46 -9.69 5.13 -7.30
C PHE A 46 -10.62 6.29 -7.60
N PHE A 47 -10.08 7.49 -7.72
CA PHE A 47 -10.82 8.70 -8.06
C PHE A 47 -10.04 9.42 -9.16
N ARG A 48 -10.75 9.94 -10.17
CA ARG A 48 -10.14 10.71 -11.26
C ARG A 48 -10.47 12.18 -11.16
N ASP A 49 -9.72 12.97 -11.93
CA ASP A 49 -10.00 14.38 -12.20
C ASP A 49 -10.09 15.27 -10.95
N GLN A 50 -9.32 14.93 -9.91
CA GLN A 50 -9.26 15.71 -8.68
C GLN A 50 -8.23 16.83 -8.78
N LYS A 51 -8.51 17.93 -8.06
CA LYS A 51 -7.61 19.08 -7.91
C LYS A 51 -7.48 19.40 -6.44
N LEU A 52 -6.48 18.82 -5.80
CA LEU A 52 -6.26 18.94 -4.37
C LEU A 52 -4.99 19.71 -4.07
N THR A 53 -5.07 20.60 -3.08
CA THR A 53 -3.92 21.06 -2.30
C THR A 53 -3.44 19.93 -1.36
N PRO A 54 -2.20 20.02 -0.82
CA PRO A 54 -1.74 19.07 0.19
C PRO A 54 -2.67 18.96 1.41
N ASP A 55 -3.21 20.09 1.90
CA ASP A 55 -4.14 20.12 3.03
C ASP A 55 -5.46 19.43 2.72
N GLU A 56 -5.98 19.59 1.50
CA GLU A 56 -7.19 18.90 1.05
C GLU A 56 -6.97 17.39 0.90
N GLN A 57 -5.81 16.95 0.42
CA GLN A 57 -5.47 15.52 0.41
C GLN A 57 -5.40 14.95 1.83
N ILE A 58 -4.81 15.69 2.77
CA ILE A 58 -4.78 15.30 4.19
C ILE A 58 -6.21 15.21 4.74
N ALA A 59 -7.06 16.22 4.49
CA ALA A 59 -8.45 16.26 4.93
C ALA A 59 -9.28 15.11 4.35
N PHE A 60 -9.11 14.79 3.07
CA PHE A 60 -9.72 13.60 2.45
C PHE A 60 -9.27 12.31 3.16
N THR A 61 -7.96 12.12 3.31
CA THR A 61 -7.40 10.91 3.91
C THR A 61 -7.86 10.72 5.37
N ARG A 62 -7.95 11.82 6.14
CA ARG A 62 -8.45 11.83 7.53
C ARG A 62 -9.87 11.31 7.69
N GLN A 63 -10.70 11.34 6.64
CA GLN A 63 -12.05 10.78 6.70
C GLN A 63 -12.04 9.24 6.80
N PHE A 64 -10.93 8.57 6.46
CA PHE A 64 -10.77 7.12 6.56
C PHE A 64 -10.04 6.66 7.84
N GLY A 65 -9.37 7.56 8.56
CA GLY A 65 -8.70 7.25 9.83
C GLY A 65 -7.71 8.34 10.28
N GLU A 66 -7.02 8.09 11.39
CA GLU A 66 -5.94 8.96 11.87
C GLU A 66 -4.79 8.96 10.86
N VAL A 67 -4.33 10.14 10.43
CA VAL A 67 -3.18 10.28 9.53
C VAL A 67 -1.87 10.25 10.31
N ASP A 68 -0.84 9.67 9.71
CA ASP A 68 0.48 9.52 10.33
C ASP A 68 1.60 9.89 9.37
N LYS A 69 2.75 10.24 9.93
CA LYS A 69 3.96 10.54 9.16
C LYS A 69 4.59 9.25 8.65
N TYR A 70 5.06 9.26 7.41
CA TYR A 70 5.84 8.14 6.90
C TYR A 70 7.26 8.12 7.50
N PRO A 71 7.76 6.97 7.99
CA PRO A 71 9.02 6.92 8.75
C PRO A 71 10.27 7.29 7.93
N PHE A 72 10.32 6.96 6.64
CA PHE A 72 11.55 7.08 5.84
C PHE A 72 11.60 8.26 4.87
N LEU A 73 10.51 9.00 4.71
CA LEU A 73 10.46 10.14 3.79
C LEU A 73 10.23 11.40 4.59
N LYS A 74 11.06 12.41 4.33
CA LYS A 74 10.80 13.77 4.78
C LYS A 74 9.53 14.25 4.07
N GLY A 75 8.58 14.79 4.84
CA GLY A 75 7.41 15.43 4.25
C GLY A 75 7.79 16.67 3.44
N ILE A 76 6.92 17.10 2.54
CA ILE A 76 7.13 18.30 1.74
C ILE A 76 7.15 19.56 2.60
N GLU A 77 7.68 20.64 2.05
CA GLU A 77 7.71 21.94 2.73
C GLU A 77 6.29 22.40 3.13
N GLY A 78 6.16 22.89 4.37
CA GLY A 78 4.87 23.28 4.96
C GLY A 78 3.96 22.12 5.38
N ASN A 79 4.18 20.89 4.88
CA ASN A 79 3.28 19.75 5.09
C ASN A 79 4.04 18.46 5.45
N PRO A 80 4.44 18.26 6.72
CA PRO A 80 5.25 17.11 7.14
C PRO A 80 4.53 15.75 7.05
N LEU A 81 3.20 15.74 6.91
CA LEU A 81 2.37 14.53 6.75
C LEU A 81 2.27 14.06 5.29
N VAL A 82 2.75 14.85 4.33
CA VAL A 82 2.69 14.55 2.90
C VAL A 82 4.08 14.16 2.42
N ALA A 83 4.27 12.89 2.11
CA ALA A 83 5.54 12.36 1.62
C ALA A 83 5.59 12.36 0.08
N PRO A 84 6.68 12.86 -0.55
CA PRO A 84 6.83 12.81 -2.00
C PRO A 84 7.31 11.41 -2.46
N VAL A 85 6.48 10.71 -3.22
CA VAL A 85 6.87 9.50 -3.96
C VAL A 85 7.39 9.94 -5.32
N LEU A 86 8.70 10.18 -5.39
CA LEU A 86 9.39 10.77 -6.53
C LEU A 86 10.35 9.76 -7.18
N LYS A 87 10.30 9.68 -8.52
CA LYS A 87 11.39 9.16 -9.36
C LYS A 87 11.82 10.25 -10.35
N LEU A 88 13.11 10.51 -10.44
CA LEU A 88 13.72 11.44 -11.39
C LEU A 88 14.09 10.72 -12.71
N PRO A 89 14.20 11.43 -13.84
CA PRO A 89 14.50 10.85 -15.16
C PRO A 89 15.75 9.95 -15.19
N GLU A 90 16.80 10.34 -14.48
CA GLU A 90 18.11 9.68 -14.41
C GLU A 90 18.13 8.46 -13.48
N GLU A 91 17.10 8.26 -12.65
CA GLU A 91 17.00 7.13 -11.74
C GLU A 91 16.46 5.90 -12.46
N THR A 92 17.08 4.74 -12.23
CA THR A 92 16.68 3.46 -12.82
C THR A 92 15.81 2.60 -11.90
N ILE A 93 15.67 3.00 -10.63
CA ILE A 93 14.88 2.28 -9.61
C ILE A 93 13.75 3.19 -9.14
N ASN A 94 12.52 2.69 -9.15
CA ASN A 94 11.38 3.39 -8.56
C ASN A 94 11.23 3.09 -7.06
N PHE A 95 10.53 3.98 -6.36
CA PHE A 95 10.18 3.77 -4.96
C PHE A 95 9.18 2.62 -4.83
N GLY A 96 9.51 1.61 -4.02
CA GLY A 96 8.63 0.49 -3.70
C GLY A 96 8.47 -0.57 -4.79
N GLY A 97 9.38 -0.68 -5.77
CA GLY A 97 9.33 -1.59 -6.92
C GLY A 97 9.42 -3.10 -6.62
N VAL A 98 8.79 -3.59 -5.55
CA VAL A 98 8.68 -4.98 -5.10
C VAL A 98 7.27 -5.19 -4.56
N TRP A 99 6.67 -6.38 -4.68
CA TRP A 99 5.34 -6.63 -4.10
C TRP A 99 5.37 -6.49 -2.56
N HIS A 100 4.54 -5.60 -2.02
CA HIS A 100 4.59 -5.26 -0.60
C HIS A 100 3.27 -4.81 0.02
N SER A 101 3.24 -4.91 1.34
CA SER A 101 2.41 -4.10 2.24
C SER A 101 3.33 -3.09 2.92
N ASP A 102 2.88 -1.85 3.06
CA ASP A 102 3.68 -0.79 3.65
C ASP A 102 4.02 -1.08 5.11
N THR A 103 5.27 -0.77 5.46
CA THR A 103 5.78 -0.66 6.83
C THR A 103 5.52 -1.87 7.73
N THR A 104 5.49 -3.10 7.19
CA THR A 104 5.27 -4.30 8.02
C THR A 104 6.40 -4.58 9.01
N TYR A 105 7.52 -3.87 8.91
CA TYR A 105 8.61 -3.89 9.89
C TYR A 105 8.36 -3.05 11.15
N LEU A 106 7.25 -2.29 11.23
CA LEU A 106 6.84 -1.55 12.44
C LEU A 106 5.93 -2.41 13.32
N GLU A 107 5.83 -2.08 14.61
CA GLU A 107 4.89 -2.74 15.53
C GLU A 107 3.43 -2.54 15.12
N THR A 108 3.11 -1.33 14.66
CA THR A 108 1.82 -0.97 14.09
C THR A 108 2.03 -0.51 12.63
N PRO A 109 2.01 -1.42 11.64
CA PRO A 109 2.12 -1.04 10.23
C PRO A 109 1.01 -0.07 9.82
N ALA A 110 1.20 0.70 8.75
CA ALA A 110 0.19 1.63 8.24
C ALA A 110 -1.16 0.92 8.01
N GLY A 111 -2.26 1.58 8.39
CA GLY A 111 -3.62 1.08 8.16
C GLY A 111 -4.06 1.19 6.70
N GLY A 112 -3.42 2.09 5.97
CA GLY A 112 -3.71 2.44 4.58
C GLY A 112 -2.91 3.66 4.20
N ALA A 113 -3.06 4.12 2.97
CA ALA A 113 -2.55 5.40 2.54
C ALA A 113 -3.34 5.91 1.34
N SER A 114 -3.26 7.22 1.11
CA SER A 114 -3.67 7.83 -0.15
C SER A 114 -2.47 8.23 -0.99
N LEU A 115 -2.62 8.18 -2.30
CA LEU A 115 -1.69 8.72 -3.29
C LEU A 115 -2.41 9.69 -4.20
N TYR A 116 -1.78 10.82 -4.52
CA TYR A 116 -2.29 11.85 -5.44
C TYR A 116 -1.27 12.13 -6.54
N ALA A 117 -1.69 12.00 -7.80
CA ALA A 117 -0.81 12.13 -8.96
C ALA A 117 -0.63 13.58 -9.43
N LEU A 118 0.62 14.06 -9.37
CA LEU A 118 1.00 15.42 -9.78
C LEU A 118 1.72 15.42 -11.12
N GLU A 119 2.76 14.60 -11.26
CA GLU A 119 3.54 14.48 -12.49
C GLU A 119 3.65 13.00 -12.86
N LEU A 120 3.37 12.68 -14.13
CA LEU A 120 3.35 11.32 -14.64
C LEU A 120 4.14 11.23 -15.96
N PRO A 121 4.76 10.08 -16.26
CA PRO A 121 5.28 9.82 -17.59
C PRO A 121 4.13 9.78 -18.62
N PRO A 122 4.41 9.98 -19.92
CA PRO A 122 3.40 9.85 -20.96
C PRO A 122 2.84 8.42 -21.09
N LEU A 123 3.64 7.41 -20.69
CA LEU A 123 3.27 6.01 -20.65
C LEU A 123 4.06 5.28 -19.54
N GLY A 124 3.48 4.24 -18.94
CA GLY A 124 4.09 3.47 -17.87
C GLY A 124 3.83 4.06 -16.47
N GLY A 125 4.39 3.42 -15.45
CA GLY A 125 4.25 3.82 -14.05
C GLY A 125 2.93 3.42 -13.41
N ASP A 126 2.27 2.40 -13.97
CA ASP A 126 1.05 1.79 -13.43
C ASP A 126 1.30 1.20 -12.04
N THR A 127 0.22 0.97 -11.30
CA THR A 127 0.30 0.29 -9.99
C THR A 127 -0.70 -0.85 -9.95
N ILE A 128 -0.22 -2.03 -9.55
CA ILE A 128 -1.04 -3.22 -9.38
C ILE A 128 -1.37 -3.37 -7.89
N PHE A 129 -2.61 -3.73 -7.58
CA PHE A 129 -3.06 -4.06 -6.23
C PHE A 129 -3.60 -5.49 -6.21
N CYS A 130 -3.47 -6.16 -5.08
CA CYS A 130 -3.90 -7.53 -4.88
C CYS A 130 -4.76 -7.68 -3.61
N ASN A 131 -5.85 -8.45 -3.69
CA ASN A 131 -6.68 -8.80 -2.54
C ASN A 131 -6.12 -10.00 -1.78
N MET A 132 -5.57 -9.74 -0.58
CA MET A 132 -4.92 -10.77 0.24
C MET A 132 -5.90 -11.65 1.02
N GLY A 133 -7.15 -11.20 1.19
CA GLY A 133 -8.24 -12.02 1.71
C GLY A 133 -8.63 -13.11 0.71
N LYS A 134 -8.82 -12.74 -0.56
CA LYS A 134 -9.12 -13.71 -1.61
C LYS A 134 -7.97 -14.69 -1.87
N ALA A 135 -6.74 -14.21 -1.76
CA ALA A 135 -5.56 -15.06 -1.79
C ALA A 135 -5.59 -16.09 -0.65
N TYR A 136 -5.90 -15.68 0.59
CA TYR A 136 -6.04 -16.62 1.71
C TYR A 136 -7.17 -17.63 1.49
N GLU A 137 -8.38 -17.17 1.14
CA GLU A 137 -9.55 -18.03 0.94
C GLU A 137 -9.32 -19.19 -0.02
N THR A 138 -8.50 -18.96 -1.05
CA THR A 138 -8.23 -19.92 -2.12
C THR A 138 -7.02 -20.82 -1.87
N LEU A 139 -6.34 -20.69 -0.73
CA LEU A 139 -5.31 -21.64 -0.31
C LEU A 139 -5.92 -23.03 -0.08
N PRO A 140 -5.22 -24.12 -0.45
CA PRO A 140 -5.59 -25.47 -0.04
C PRO A 140 -5.68 -25.58 1.48
N GLN A 141 -6.61 -26.40 2.00
CA GLN A 141 -6.86 -26.48 3.44
C GLN A 141 -5.60 -26.84 4.24
N GLY A 142 -4.83 -27.85 3.81
CA GLY A 142 -3.59 -28.21 4.50
C GLY A 142 -2.51 -27.11 4.51
N VAL A 143 -2.55 -26.18 3.54
CA VAL A 143 -1.67 -25.00 3.59
C VAL A 143 -2.17 -24.02 4.65
N LYS A 144 -3.48 -23.75 4.70
CA LYS A 144 -4.08 -22.90 5.76
C LYS A 144 -3.74 -23.43 7.14
N ASP A 145 -3.98 -24.72 7.36
CA ASP A 145 -3.68 -25.39 8.63
C ASP A 145 -2.20 -25.25 9.03
N THR A 146 -1.30 -25.16 8.05
CA THR A 146 0.14 -24.96 8.30
C THR A 146 0.47 -23.52 8.66
N VAL A 147 -0.13 -22.53 7.98
CA VAL A 147 0.29 -21.11 8.08
C VAL A 147 -0.49 -20.31 9.10
N ASP A 148 -1.64 -20.80 9.54
CA ASP A 148 -2.58 -20.06 10.40
C ASP A 148 -1.98 -19.61 11.74
N ASP A 149 -1.11 -20.43 12.33
CA ASP A 149 -0.46 -20.15 13.62
C ASP A 149 0.98 -19.64 13.47
N LEU A 150 1.50 -19.56 12.23
CA LEU A 150 2.86 -19.09 12.00
C LEU A 150 2.97 -17.58 12.17
N LYS A 151 4.16 -17.15 12.61
CA LYS A 151 4.59 -15.76 12.60
C LYS A 151 5.78 -15.61 11.67
N ALA A 152 6.03 -14.38 11.22
CA ALA A 152 7.14 -14.08 10.34
C ALA A 152 7.84 -12.77 10.74
N ILE A 153 9.17 -12.78 10.61
CA ILE A 153 10.03 -11.63 10.88
C ILE A 153 10.01 -10.72 9.66
N ASN A 154 9.70 -9.44 9.89
CA ASN A 154 9.66 -8.39 8.87
C ASN A 154 10.71 -7.32 9.17
N THR A 155 11.51 -6.93 8.18
CA THR A 155 12.58 -5.94 8.35
C THR A 155 12.52 -4.81 7.30
N SER A 156 12.94 -3.61 7.71
CA SER A 156 13.18 -2.50 6.80
C SER A 156 14.49 -2.64 6.02
N ALA A 157 15.38 -3.57 6.38
CA ALA A 157 16.75 -3.67 5.85
C ALA A 157 16.90 -4.55 4.60
N LYS A 158 15.85 -5.29 4.18
CA LYS A 158 15.96 -6.25 3.06
C LYS A 158 16.42 -5.56 1.78
N ALA A 159 17.47 -6.11 1.16
CA ALA A 159 18.22 -5.47 0.08
C ALA A 159 17.35 -5.01 -1.11
N ALA A 160 16.31 -5.77 -1.46
CA ALA A 160 15.41 -5.44 -2.56
C ALA A 160 14.64 -4.13 -2.32
N VAL A 161 14.38 -3.75 -1.06
CA VAL A 161 13.59 -2.57 -0.69
C VAL A 161 14.43 -1.44 -0.12
N SER A 162 15.57 -1.74 0.51
CA SER A 162 16.50 -0.68 0.93
C SER A 162 17.04 0.07 -0.29
N LYS A 163 17.34 -0.64 -1.39
CA LYS A 163 17.73 -0.04 -2.69
C LYS A 163 16.73 0.97 -3.24
N THR A 164 15.43 0.75 -3.06
CA THR A 164 14.39 1.67 -3.58
C THR A 164 14.30 2.99 -2.79
N ARG A 165 14.98 3.09 -1.64
CA ARG A 165 14.96 4.26 -0.74
C ARG A 165 16.25 5.07 -0.78
N VAL A 166 17.34 4.53 -1.33
CA VAL A 166 18.68 5.13 -1.29
C VAL A 166 18.68 6.58 -1.74
N ASN A 167 18.12 6.88 -2.92
CA ASN A 167 18.13 8.23 -3.45
C ASN A 167 17.30 9.20 -2.59
N ARG A 168 16.14 8.74 -2.10
CA ARG A 168 15.25 9.57 -1.27
C ARG A 168 15.84 9.85 0.11
N LEU A 169 16.60 8.91 0.67
CA LEU A 169 17.36 9.12 1.91
C LEU A 169 18.53 10.09 1.69
N ALA A 170 19.26 9.98 0.58
CA ALA A 170 20.34 10.92 0.23
C ALA A 170 19.81 12.36 0.09
N ASP A 171 18.66 12.55 -0.56
CA ASP A 171 18.01 13.85 -0.73
C ASP A 171 17.57 14.50 0.60
N SER A 172 17.37 13.69 1.65
CA SER A 172 16.95 14.20 2.96
C SER A 172 18.04 15.00 3.68
N GLY A 173 19.31 14.83 3.27
CA GLY A 173 20.47 15.43 3.92
C GLY A 173 20.85 14.80 5.26
N ASP A 174 20.17 13.72 5.67
CA ASP A 174 20.48 12.95 6.87
C ASP A 174 21.54 11.89 6.54
N SER A 175 22.73 12.04 7.12
CA SER A 175 23.86 11.12 6.95
C SER A 175 23.90 10.02 8.02
N SER A 176 22.91 9.95 8.92
CA SER A 176 22.82 8.86 9.88
C SER A 176 22.53 7.53 9.18
N ALA A 177 22.99 6.42 9.76
CA ALA A 177 22.62 5.11 9.24
C ALA A 177 21.09 4.97 9.35
N PRO A 178 20.39 4.54 8.28
CA PRO A 178 18.94 4.43 8.32
C PRO A 178 18.53 3.49 9.46
N GLU A 179 17.62 3.95 10.31
CA GLU A 179 17.10 3.15 11.41
C GLU A 179 16.52 1.84 10.86
N GLU A 180 17.08 0.71 11.31
CA GLU A 180 16.62 -0.61 10.92
C GLU A 180 15.51 -1.04 11.89
N PHE A 181 14.31 -1.18 11.35
CA PHE A 181 13.16 -1.66 12.10
C PHE A 181 12.98 -3.14 11.79
N THR A 182 12.72 -3.92 12.84
CA THR A 182 12.34 -5.33 12.71
C THR A 182 11.19 -5.62 13.64
N ASN A 183 10.17 -6.32 13.14
CA ASN A 183 9.04 -6.76 13.96
C ASN A 183 8.51 -8.12 13.52
N VAL A 184 7.80 -8.81 14.41
CA VAL A 184 7.23 -10.13 14.18
C VAL A 184 5.72 -10.01 14.12
N HIS A 185 5.14 -10.50 13.02
CA HIS A 185 3.70 -10.46 12.75
C HIS A 185 3.17 -11.84 12.38
N PRO A 186 1.87 -12.12 12.59
CA PRO A 186 1.25 -13.35 12.11
C PRO A 186 1.35 -13.44 10.57
N VAL A 187 1.54 -14.66 10.06
CA VAL A 187 1.53 -14.94 8.62
C VAL A 187 0.13 -14.76 8.06
N ILE A 188 -0.89 -15.14 8.82
CA ILE A 188 -2.30 -14.89 8.53
C ILE A 188 -2.83 -13.88 9.55
N ARG A 189 -3.15 -12.68 9.08
CA ARG A 189 -3.72 -11.61 9.90
C ARG A 189 -5.24 -11.63 9.86
N THR A 190 -5.89 -11.34 10.98
CA THR A 190 -7.31 -10.96 11.03
C THR A 190 -7.45 -9.44 10.87
N HIS A 191 -8.24 -9.03 9.89
CA HIS A 191 -8.50 -7.62 9.61
C HIS A 191 -9.33 -7.00 10.76
N PRO A 192 -8.89 -5.89 11.38
CA PRO A 192 -9.48 -5.40 12.64
C PRO A 192 -10.91 -4.88 12.50
N GLU A 193 -11.35 -4.51 11.29
CA GLU A 193 -12.71 -3.99 11.06
C GLU A 193 -13.65 -5.00 10.39
N SER A 194 -13.23 -5.60 9.26
CA SER A 194 -14.03 -6.61 8.54
C SER A 194 -13.99 -8.02 9.14
N GLY A 195 -13.01 -8.35 9.98
CA GLY A 195 -12.79 -9.72 10.49
C GLY A 195 -12.24 -10.69 9.44
N GLU A 196 -11.97 -10.24 8.21
CA GLU A 196 -11.43 -11.07 7.13
C GLU A 196 -10.01 -11.56 7.46
N ARG A 197 -9.71 -12.82 7.16
CA ARG A 197 -8.36 -13.39 7.30
C ARG A 197 -7.56 -13.17 6.01
N THR A 198 -6.34 -12.68 6.13
CA THR A 198 -5.52 -12.26 4.98
C THR A 198 -4.09 -12.78 5.11
N ILE A 199 -3.47 -13.16 3.99
CA ILE A 199 -2.02 -13.44 3.96
C ILE A 199 -1.28 -12.12 4.21
N PHE A 200 -0.41 -12.07 5.22
CA PHE A 200 0.27 -10.85 5.68
C PHE A 200 1.81 -10.95 5.60
N VAL A 201 2.32 -11.83 4.73
CA VAL A 201 3.74 -11.92 4.38
C VAL A 201 3.99 -11.36 2.97
N ASN A 202 5.08 -10.63 2.78
CA ASN A 202 5.41 -10.02 1.50
C ASN A 202 6.91 -10.11 1.17
N GLU A 203 7.24 -10.09 -0.12
CA GLU A 203 8.63 -10.27 -0.59
C GLU A 203 9.53 -9.11 -0.16
N ALA A 204 8.96 -7.91 -0.03
CA ALA A 204 9.69 -6.72 0.34
C ALA A 204 10.27 -6.78 1.76
N HIS A 205 9.50 -7.26 2.73
CA HIS A 205 9.85 -7.09 4.14
C HIS A 205 10.00 -8.40 4.90
N THR A 206 9.28 -9.46 4.51
CA THR A 206 9.35 -10.73 5.23
C THR A 206 10.66 -11.46 4.93
N VAL A 207 11.34 -11.89 5.99
CA VAL A 207 12.65 -12.56 5.94
C VAL A 207 12.48 -14.08 6.05
N ARG A 208 11.84 -14.52 7.13
CA ARG A 208 11.66 -15.94 7.50
C ARG A 208 10.47 -16.09 8.44
N PHE A 209 10.00 -17.32 8.62
CA PHE A 209 9.10 -17.62 9.74
C PHE A 209 9.86 -17.51 11.06
N ASP A 210 9.14 -17.10 12.09
CA ASP A 210 9.67 -17.09 13.45
C ASP A 210 10.11 -18.52 13.83
N ASP A 211 11.23 -18.65 14.53
CA ASP A 211 11.88 -19.93 14.86
C ASP A 211 12.39 -20.82 13.70
N TRP A 212 12.25 -20.41 12.44
CA TRP A 212 12.74 -21.17 11.27
C TRP A 212 14.01 -20.55 10.69
N THR A 213 14.85 -21.33 10.01
CA THR A 213 15.93 -20.75 9.20
C THR A 213 15.37 -20.04 7.96
N GLU A 214 16.15 -19.15 7.33
CA GLU A 214 15.76 -18.56 6.04
C GLU A 214 15.61 -19.64 4.95
N GLU A 215 16.49 -20.64 4.95
CA GLU A 215 16.48 -21.76 4.00
C GLU A 215 15.20 -22.58 4.12
N ASP A 216 14.80 -22.95 5.34
CA ASP A 216 13.58 -23.72 5.60
C ASP A 216 12.30 -22.91 5.31
N SER A 217 12.37 -21.58 5.51
CA SER A 217 11.24 -20.69 5.28
C SER A 217 10.99 -20.41 3.79
N ALA A 218 12.06 -20.35 3.00
CA ALA A 218 12.02 -19.84 1.63
C ALA A 218 11.00 -20.57 0.72
N PRO A 219 10.88 -21.91 0.71
CA PRO A 219 9.93 -22.59 -0.17
C PRO A 219 8.47 -22.22 0.10
N LEU A 220 8.06 -22.20 1.38
CA LEU A 220 6.68 -21.88 1.76
C LEU A 220 6.38 -20.39 1.60
N LEU A 221 7.30 -19.49 1.96
CA LEU A 221 7.15 -18.07 1.68
C LEU A 221 7.01 -17.80 0.18
N ASN A 222 7.85 -18.41 -0.67
CA ASN A 222 7.77 -18.25 -2.11
C ASN A 222 6.44 -18.76 -2.68
N MET A 223 5.94 -19.90 -2.19
CA MET A 223 4.63 -20.39 -2.57
C MET A 223 3.52 -19.39 -2.24
N LEU A 224 3.52 -18.82 -1.02
CA LEU A 224 2.55 -17.80 -0.62
C LEU A 224 2.64 -16.54 -1.50
N TYR A 225 3.85 -16.07 -1.82
CA TYR A 225 4.06 -14.92 -2.69
C TYR A 225 3.53 -15.17 -4.10
N MET A 226 3.85 -16.32 -4.69
CA MET A 226 3.41 -16.68 -6.04
C MET A 226 1.89 -16.88 -6.09
N HIS A 227 1.30 -17.48 -5.05
CA HIS A 227 -0.15 -17.64 -4.95
C HIS A 227 -0.85 -16.27 -4.83
N ALA A 228 -0.35 -15.36 -4.00
CA ALA A 228 -0.90 -14.02 -3.88
C ALA A 228 -0.83 -13.24 -5.20
N ARG A 229 0.19 -13.46 -6.03
CA ARG A 229 0.38 -12.78 -7.34
C ARG A 229 -0.40 -13.41 -8.49
N LYS A 230 -1.41 -14.22 -8.21
CA LYS A 230 -2.33 -14.71 -9.24
C LYS A 230 -3.16 -13.57 -9.83
N PRO A 231 -3.25 -13.43 -11.17
CA PRO A 231 -4.01 -12.34 -11.81
C PRO A 231 -5.46 -12.23 -11.34
N GLU A 232 -6.07 -13.35 -10.95
CA GLU A 232 -7.43 -13.46 -10.45
C GLU A 232 -7.68 -12.61 -9.19
N PHE A 233 -6.64 -12.27 -8.43
CA PHE A 233 -6.74 -11.49 -7.19
C PHE A 233 -6.38 -10.01 -7.38
N GLN A 234 -6.09 -9.59 -8.62
CA GLN A 234 -5.46 -8.31 -8.90
C GLN A 234 -6.35 -7.35 -9.69
N CYS A 235 -6.12 -6.06 -9.48
CA CYS A 235 -6.47 -5.02 -10.44
C CYS A 235 -5.23 -4.20 -10.76
N ARG A 236 -5.13 -3.72 -12.00
CA ARG A 236 -4.08 -2.82 -12.45
C ARG A 236 -4.67 -1.44 -12.68
N PHE A 237 -4.08 -0.43 -12.06
CA PHE A 237 -4.50 0.96 -12.22
C PHE A 237 -3.52 1.72 -13.09
N ARG A 238 -4.04 2.26 -14.20
CA ARG A 238 -3.35 3.23 -15.04
C ARG A 238 -3.62 4.63 -14.52
N TRP A 239 -2.55 5.31 -14.13
CA TRP A 239 -2.61 6.66 -13.57
C TRP A 239 -3.02 7.69 -14.63
N SER A 240 -3.72 8.72 -14.17
CA SER A 240 -4.00 9.95 -14.91
C SER A 240 -3.66 11.16 -14.03
N PRO A 241 -3.29 12.32 -14.60
CA PRO A 241 -3.07 13.53 -13.80
C PRO A 241 -4.28 13.84 -12.91
N GLY A 242 -4.03 14.20 -11.65
CA GLY A 242 -5.10 14.46 -10.69
C GLY A 242 -5.80 13.20 -10.15
N ALA A 243 -5.36 11.99 -10.52
CA ALA A 243 -5.91 10.78 -9.93
C ALA A 243 -5.53 10.66 -8.44
N VAL A 244 -6.49 10.21 -7.63
CA VAL A 244 -6.31 9.86 -6.22
C VAL A 244 -6.59 8.38 -6.03
N VAL A 245 -5.77 7.72 -5.22
CA VAL A 245 -5.96 6.32 -4.83
C VAL A 245 -5.95 6.26 -3.33
N ILE A 246 -6.84 5.46 -2.73
CA ILE A 246 -6.76 5.09 -1.31
C ILE A 246 -6.89 3.58 -1.18
N TRP A 247 -5.93 2.94 -0.51
CA TRP A 247 -5.93 1.49 -0.31
C TRP A 247 -5.83 1.12 1.15
N ASP A 248 -6.40 -0.04 1.46
CA ASP A 248 -6.33 -0.69 2.75
C ASP A 248 -5.06 -1.54 2.79
N ASN A 249 -4.05 -1.03 3.48
CA ASN A 249 -2.75 -1.69 3.61
C ASN A 249 -2.81 -2.94 4.51
N ARG A 250 -3.91 -3.16 5.21
CA ARG A 250 -4.10 -4.29 6.13
C ARG A 250 -4.57 -5.54 5.40
N SER A 251 -5.10 -5.40 4.18
CA SER A 251 -5.73 -6.47 3.41
C SER A 251 -5.34 -6.48 1.92
N SER A 252 -4.44 -5.58 1.49
CA SER A 252 -3.91 -5.57 0.13
C SER A 252 -2.40 -5.50 0.07
N HIS A 253 -1.83 -6.09 -0.98
CA HIS A 253 -0.48 -5.79 -1.43
C HIS A 253 -0.52 -4.95 -2.69
N HIS A 254 0.57 -4.25 -2.97
CA HIS A 254 0.71 -3.48 -4.19
C HIS A 254 2.11 -3.57 -4.80
N TYR A 255 2.18 -3.24 -6.09
CA TYR A 255 3.40 -3.24 -6.90
C TYR A 255 3.39 -2.06 -7.87
N PRO A 256 4.21 -1.02 -7.63
CA PRO A 256 4.44 0.05 -8.60
C PRO A 256 5.37 -0.47 -9.71
N ILE A 257 4.88 -0.51 -10.94
CA ILE A 257 5.64 -1.02 -12.08
C ILE A 257 6.73 -0.01 -12.44
N ASN A 258 7.96 -0.49 -12.64
CA ASN A 258 9.12 0.33 -13.03
C ASN A 258 9.39 0.27 -14.54
N ASP A 259 8.49 0.82 -15.36
CA ASP A 259 8.52 0.75 -16.84
C ASP A 259 8.50 2.14 -17.51
N TYR A 260 9.07 3.15 -16.85
CA TYR A 260 9.01 4.56 -17.26
C TYR A 260 10.37 5.29 -17.11
N ASP A 261 11.46 4.64 -17.49
CA ASP A 261 12.79 5.24 -17.47
C ASP A 261 12.91 6.49 -18.35
N GLY A 262 13.75 7.43 -17.93
CA GLY A 262 13.90 8.73 -18.62
C GLY A 262 12.80 9.75 -18.33
N TYR A 263 11.82 9.41 -17.47
CA TYR A 263 10.73 10.32 -17.10
C TYR A 263 10.67 10.56 -15.59
N ARG A 264 10.34 11.80 -15.24
CA ARG A 264 9.99 12.18 -13.87
C ARG A 264 8.58 11.69 -13.53
N ARG A 265 8.40 11.18 -12.32
CA ARG A 265 7.08 10.81 -11.78
C ARG A 265 6.99 11.24 -10.33
N LEU A 266 6.01 12.07 -9.99
CA LEU A 266 5.76 12.58 -8.65
C LEU A 266 4.33 12.31 -8.22
N LEU A 267 4.20 11.58 -7.11
CA LEU A 267 2.95 11.48 -6.36
C LEU A 267 3.14 12.02 -4.95
N HIS A 268 2.07 12.55 -4.36
CA HIS A 268 2.00 12.86 -2.93
C HIS A 268 1.32 11.74 -2.17
N ARG A 269 1.90 11.32 -1.05
CA ARG A 269 1.39 10.24 -0.20
C ARG A 269 1.01 10.77 1.19
N VAL A 270 -0.16 10.38 1.68
CA VAL A 270 -0.59 10.58 3.07
C VAL A 270 -0.88 9.22 3.68
N SER A 271 -0.24 8.89 4.80
CA SER A 271 -0.39 7.57 5.44
C SER A 271 -1.48 7.60 6.50
N LEU A 272 -2.17 6.47 6.68
CA LEU A 272 -3.05 6.22 7.81
C LEU A 272 -2.31 5.42 8.88
N LYS A 273 -2.46 5.83 10.14
CA LYS A 273 -2.04 5.03 11.28
C LYS A 273 -2.77 3.70 11.28
N GLY A 274 -2.05 2.63 11.59
CA GLY A 274 -2.66 1.31 11.75
C GLY A 274 -2.68 0.83 13.18
N SER A 275 -2.76 -0.48 13.33
CA SER A 275 -2.80 -1.19 14.60
C SER A 275 -1.90 -2.42 14.53
N ARG A 276 -1.59 -2.97 15.70
CA ARG A 276 -0.83 -4.22 15.78
C ARG A 276 -1.59 -5.34 15.06
N PRO A 277 -0.98 -6.03 14.09
CA PRO A 277 -1.56 -7.21 13.46
C PRO A 277 -1.79 -8.33 14.49
N VAL A 278 -2.93 -9.01 14.39
CA VAL A 278 -3.34 -10.15 15.23
C VAL A 278 -3.80 -11.31 14.36
#